data_AF-A0A2Z6PJA4-F1
#
_entry.id   AF-A0A2Z6PJA4-F1
#
_cell.length_a   1.000
_cell.length_b   1.000
_cell.length_c   1.000
_cell.angle_alpha   90.00
_cell.angle_beta   90.00
_cell.angle_gamma   90.00
#
_symmetry.space_group_name_H-M   'P 1'
#
loop_
_entity.id
_entity.type
_entity.pdbx_description
1 polymer ?
#
loop_
_entity_poly.entity_id
_entity_poly.type
_entity_poly.pdbx_seq_one_letter_code
_entity_poly.pdbx_strand_id
1 'polypeptide(L)'
;MTGGLKVYYVPWRPFFNQNTFPTLYGTLPIIRTILIREKINIVHGHQTFSTLCHDALMHARIMGYKVVFTDHSLNGFSDAGSIHMNKVLKFTLADVSQAICVSHTSKENTVLRSGLAPEKVFVIPNAVDTAMFKPALERPSRLDIVIVVISRLVYRKGADLLVEVIPEVCRLNPNVRFIIGGDGPKRVRLEEMREKHSLQDRVDLLGAVPHTQVRSVLISGHIFLNSLSSKVAQFFISTDDMIVLAEPDPGDMVQSIQKAITMLPNIDPQVMHNRMRELYSWHDVAKRTEIVYDCALKCPDQNLLESLSRYLSCGAWAGKIFCLVMIFNFLLWHLLELWQPADDIEEAPDVNISLNCAGLEGCCRKPNNAENQKNSSDTNST
;
A
#
# COMPACT_ATOMS: atom_id res chain seq x y z
N MET A 1 1.73 6.04 -20.36
CA MET A 1 2.95 6.87 -20.29
C MET A 1 3.21 7.24 -18.84
N THR A 2 4.44 7.19 -18.38
CA THR A 2 4.86 7.18 -16.96
C THR A 2 4.81 8.55 -16.26
N GLY A 3 4.09 9.52 -16.80
CA GLY A 3 3.91 10.84 -16.17
C GLY A 3 5.21 11.63 -15.96
N GLY A 4 6.24 11.40 -16.78
CA GLY A 4 7.56 12.01 -16.61
C GLY A 4 8.54 11.19 -15.75
N LEU A 5 8.12 10.04 -15.20
CA LEU A 5 9.03 9.14 -14.49
C LEU A 5 9.89 8.33 -15.47
N LYS A 6 11.20 8.31 -15.25
CA LYS A 6 12.13 7.38 -15.92
C LYS A 6 11.90 5.98 -15.37
N VAL A 7 11.66 5.00 -16.25
CA VAL A 7 11.42 3.60 -15.86
C VAL A 7 12.50 2.72 -16.47
N TYR A 8 13.24 2.05 -15.60
CA TYR A 8 14.27 1.07 -15.97
C TYR A 8 13.68 -0.34 -15.92
N TYR A 9 13.78 -1.07 -17.04
CA TYR A 9 13.45 -2.49 -17.10
C TYR A 9 14.74 -3.31 -16.94
N VAL A 10 14.94 -3.88 -15.77
CA VAL A 10 16.08 -4.75 -15.47
C VAL A 10 15.88 -6.10 -16.16
N PRO A 11 16.90 -6.71 -16.82
CA PRO A 11 16.75 -7.92 -17.62
C PRO A 11 16.60 -9.21 -16.79
N TRP A 12 15.89 -9.15 -15.66
CA TRP A 12 15.57 -10.31 -14.83
C TRP A 12 14.14 -10.77 -15.08
N ARG A 13 13.99 -12.04 -15.45
CA ARG A 13 12.67 -12.62 -15.68
C ARG A 13 11.99 -12.93 -14.34
N PRO A 14 10.70 -12.62 -14.19
CA PRO A 14 9.93 -13.08 -13.05
C PRO A 14 9.94 -14.62 -12.99
N PHE A 15 10.14 -15.15 -11.79
CA PHE A 15 10.21 -16.59 -11.52
C PHE A 15 8.91 -17.10 -10.89
N PHE A 16 8.46 -16.50 -9.78
CA PHE A 16 7.27 -16.93 -9.05
C PHE A 16 6.49 -15.72 -8.54
N ASN A 17 5.17 -15.69 -8.74
CA ASN A 17 4.29 -14.58 -8.30
C ASN A 17 4.80 -13.18 -8.69
N GLN A 18 5.33 -13.03 -9.92
CA GLN A 18 5.93 -11.78 -10.40
C GLN A 18 7.19 -11.32 -9.63
N ASN A 19 7.80 -12.17 -8.81
CA ASN A 19 9.08 -11.93 -8.15
C ASN A 19 10.23 -12.63 -8.88
N THR A 20 11.41 -12.04 -8.83
CA THR A 20 12.65 -12.62 -9.35
C THR A 20 13.26 -13.58 -8.33
N PHE A 21 14.08 -14.53 -8.79
CA PHE A 21 14.91 -15.33 -7.88
C PHE A 21 15.90 -14.40 -7.14
N PRO A 22 16.11 -14.55 -5.83
CA PRO A 22 17.06 -13.71 -5.09
C PRO A 22 18.46 -13.92 -5.67
N THR A 23 19.06 -12.86 -6.19
CA THR A 23 20.39 -12.96 -6.80
C THR A 23 21.49 -12.70 -5.79
N LEU A 24 21.17 -11.99 -4.71
CA LEU A 24 22.06 -11.41 -3.71
C LEU A 24 23.09 -10.42 -4.28
N TYR A 25 23.69 -10.70 -5.43
CA TYR A 25 24.78 -9.89 -6.00
C TYR A 25 24.61 -9.59 -7.50
N GLY A 26 23.79 -10.38 -8.20
CA GLY A 26 23.66 -10.29 -9.66
C GLY A 26 23.10 -8.95 -10.15
N THR A 27 22.34 -8.24 -9.31
CA THR A 27 21.79 -6.93 -9.64
C THR A 27 22.70 -5.76 -9.25
N LEU A 28 23.81 -6.00 -8.54
CA LEU A 28 24.72 -4.92 -8.11
C LEU A 28 25.25 -4.06 -9.28
N PRO A 29 25.75 -4.62 -10.40
CA PRO A 29 26.29 -3.79 -11.47
C PRO A 29 25.26 -2.82 -12.05
N ILE A 30 24.05 -3.32 -12.33
CA ILE A 30 22.99 -2.49 -12.94
C ILE A 30 22.42 -1.47 -11.96
N ILE A 31 22.22 -1.86 -10.68
CA ILE A 31 21.77 -0.93 -9.65
C ILE A 31 22.83 0.16 -9.43
N ARG A 32 24.11 -0.20 -9.32
CA ARG A 32 25.22 0.77 -9.20
C ARG A 32 25.20 1.78 -10.36
N THR A 33 25.13 1.30 -11.59
CA THR A 33 25.10 2.18 -12.77
C THR A 33 23.91 3.13 -12.73
N ILE A 34 22.70 2.65 -12.40
CA ILE A 34 21.51 3.50 -12.33
C ILE A 34 21.64 4.56 -11.22
N LEU A 35 22.10 4.16 -10.03
CA LEU A 35 22.21 5.07 -8.88
C LEU A 35 23.21 6.21 -9.13
N ILE A 36 24.34 5.91 -9.78
CA ILE A 36 25.37 6.90 -10.12
C ILE A 36 24.90 7.77 -11.28
N ARG A 37 24.46 7.14 -12.38
CA ARG A 37 23.99 7.83 -13.59
C ARG A 37 22.87 8.84 -13.30
N GLU A 38 21.90 8.47 -12.48
CA GLU A 38 20.73 9.31 -12.17
C GLU A 38 20.95 10.23 -10.95
N LYS A 39 22.15 10.27 -10.38
CA LYS A 39 22.49 11.08 -9.18
C LYS A 39 21.49 10.89 -8.03
N ILE A 40 21.12 9.65 -7.78
CA ILE A 40 20.11 9.33 -6.77
C ILE A 40 20.59 9.77 -5.37
N ASN A 41 19.72 10.34 -4.56
CA ASN A 41 20.05 10.68 -3.16
C ASN A 41 19.48 9.66 -2.16
N ILE A 42 18.32 9.09 -2.48
CA ILE A 42 17.58 8.17 -1.62
C ILE A 42 17.09 6.99 -2.46
N VAL A 43 17.26 5.78 -1.93
CA VAL A 43 16.66 4.57 -2.50
C VAL A 43 15.47 4.15 -1.66
N HIS A 44 14.27 4.23 -2.22
CA HIS A 44 13.04 3.86 -1.52
C HIS A 44 12.49 2.53 -2.07
N GLY A 45 12.56 1.49 -1.24
CA GLY A 45 12.02 0.18 -1.53
C GLY A 45 10.58 -0.01 -1.06
N HIS A 46 9.77 -0.71 -1.85
CA HIS A 46 8.39 -1.06 -1.52
C HIS A 46 8.20 -2.58 -1.57
N GLN A 47 7.33 -3.07 -0.68
CA GLN A 47 6.87 -4.46 -0.58
C GLN A 47 7.89 -5.44 0.04
N THR A 48 7.50 -6.04 1.16
CA THR A 48 8.27 -7.04 1.92
C THR A 48 8.68 -8.29 1.12
N PHE A 49 7.98 -8.65 0.05
CA PHE A 49 8.27 -9.86 -0.73
C PHE A 49 9.05 -9.60 -2.02
N SER A 50 9.41 -8.35 -2.31
CA SER A 50 10.16 -8.02 -3.52
C SER A 50 11.65 -8.32 -3.29
N THR A 51 12.15 -9.38 -3.93
CA THR A 51 13.58 -9.76 -3.89
C THR A 51 14.47 -8.68 -4.49
N LEU A 52 14.04 -8.08 -5.61
CA LEU A 52 14.73 -6.95 -6.24
C LEU A 52 14.81 -5.74 -5.30
N CYS A 53 13.75 -5.46 -4.53
CA CYS A 53 13.77 -4.40 -3.52
C CYS A 53 14.85 -4.67 -2.46
N HIS A 54 14.91 -5.88 -1.92
CA HIS A 54 15.91 -6.23 -0.91
C HIS A 54 17.35 -6.15 -1.44
N ASP A 55 17.60 -6.68 -2.64
CA ASP A 55 18.90 -6.60 -3.31
C ASP A 55 19.28 -5.12 -3.53
N ALA A 56 18.37 -4.30 -4.08
CA ALA A 56 18.64 -2.88 -4.35
C ALA A 56 18.91 -2.06 -3.09
N LEU A 57 18.15 -2.27 -2.01
CA LEU A 57 18.39 -1.59 -0.74
C LEU A 57 19.74 -2.00 -0.16
N MET A 58 20.07 -3.28 -0.19
CA MET A 58 21.35 -3.79 0.29
C MET A 58 22.53 -3.19 -0.48
N HIS A 59 22.48 -3.17 -1.81
CA HIS A 59 23.52 -2.56 -2.65
C HIS A 59 23.65 -1.06 -2.38
N ALA A 60 22.52 -0.34 -2.34
CA ALA A 60 22.49 1.08 -2.06
C ALA A 60 23.12 1.44 -0.70
N ARG A 61 22.83 0.65 0.35
CA ARG A 61 23.43 0.83 1.68
C ARG A 61 24.95 0.75 1.65
N ILE A 62 25.50 -0.25 0.96
CA ILE A 62 26.95 -0.45 0.86
C ILE A 62 27.64 0.70 0.14
N MET A 63 26.98 1.24 -0.88
CA MET A 63 27.46 2.40 -1.63
C MET A 63 27.28 3.73 -0.88
N GLY A 64 26.75 3.71 0.35
CA GLY A 64 26.58 4.90 1.21
C GLY A 64 25.25 5.63 1.06
N TYR A 65 24.31 5.15 0.23
CA TYR A 65 23.04 5.83 -0.01
C TYR A 65 22.10 5.70 1.20
N LYS A 66 21.25 6.72 1.39
CA LYS A 66 20.13 6.64 2.34
C LYS A 66 19.05 5.74 1.77
N VAL A 67 18.49 4.88 2.61
CA VAL A 67 17.46 3.96 2.17
C VAL A 67 16.22 4.05 3.02
N VAL A 68 15.07 4.02 2.36
CA VAL A 68 13.74 4.03 2.98
C VAL A 68 13.00 2.78 2.55
N PHE A 69 12.17 2.24 3.44
CA PHE A 69 11.37 1.06 3.13
C PHE A 69 9.90 1.25 3.51
N THR A 70 8.98 0.99 2.59
CA THR A 70 7.54 0.93 2.90
C THR A 70 7.03 -0.51 2.97
N ASP A 71 6.52 -0.90 4.15
CA ASP A 71 5.78 -2.15 4.30
C ASP A 71 4.29 -1.96 4.00
N HIS A 72 3.80 -2.80 3.09
CA HIS A 72 2.39 -2.90 2.68
C HIS A 72 1.73 -4.18 3.22
N SER A 73 2.47 -5.04 3.92
CA SER A 73 2.03 -6.38 4.29
C SER A 73 1.72 -6.48 5.77
N LEU A 74 0.62 -7.17 6.09
CA LEU A 74 0.38 -7.75 7.42
C LEU A 74 0.63 -9.24 7.30
N ASN A 75 1.81 -9.68 7.73
CA ASN A 75 2.16 -11.10 7.70
C ASN A 75 1.96 -11.72 9.08
N GLY A 76 1.40 -12.93 9.09
CA GLY A 76 1.30 -13.74 10.29
C GLY A 76 2.66 -14.27 10.75
N PHE A 77 2.71 -14.78 11.98
CA PHE A 77 3.93 -15.32 12.58
C PHE A 77 4.09 -16.85 12.42
N SER A 78 3.13 -17.54 11.80
CA SER A 78 2.91 -18.97 12.03
C SER A 78 3.29 -19.94 10.90
N ASP A 79 3.51 -19.49 9.66
CA ASP A 79 3.94 -20.39 8.58
C ASP A 79 5.45 -20.32 8.32
N ALA A 80 6.05 -21.43 7.87
CA ALA A 80 7.49 -21.54 7.63
C ALA A 80 7.99 -20.50 6.62
N GLY A 81 7.14 -20.15 5.64
CA GLY A 81 7.38 -19.06 4.69
C GLY A 81 7.50 -17.69 5.38
N SER A 82 6.58 -17.35 6.31
CA SER A 82 6.68 -16.10 7.07
C SER A 82 7.84 -16.13 8.06
N ILE A 83 8.21 -17.27 8.64
CA ILE A 83 9.40 -17.36 9.52
C ILE A 83 10.67 -17.05 8.73
N HIS A 84 10.85 -17.66 7.55
CA HIS A 84 12.00 -17.36 6.68
C HIS A 84 11.97 -15.89 6.23
N MET A 85 10.80 -15.41 5.80
CA MET A 85 10.63 -14.02 5.38
C MET A 85 10.88 -13.02 6.50
N ASN A 86 10.56 -13.35 7.75
CA ASN A 86 10.86 -12.49 8.91
C ASN A 86 12.36 -12.34 9.10
N LYS A 87 13.15 -13.38 8.81
CA LYS A 87 14.62 -13.29 8.85
C LYS A 87 15.17 -12.43 7.72
N VAL A 88 14.64 -12.57 6.51
CA VAL A 88 15.02 -11.72 5.36
C VAL A 88 14.62 -10.27 5.60
N LEU A 89 13.41 -10.02 6.08
CA LEU A 89 12.94 -8.69 6.43
C LEU A 89 13.79 -8.09 7.55
N LYS A 90 14.11 -8.87 8.59
CA LYS A 90 15.03 -8.43 9.65
C LYS A 90 16.41 -8.10 9.11
N PHE A 91 16.93 -8.86 8.16
CA PHE A 91 18.17 -8.54 7.46
C PHE A 91 18.07 -7.19 6.75
N THR A 92 17.14 -7.01 5.81
CA THR A 92 17.04 -5.76 5.06
C THR A 92 16.77 -4.56 5.95
N LEU A 93 15.87 -4.71 6.93
CA LEU A 93 15.46 -3.61 7.81
C LEU A 93 16.47 -3.27 8.90
N ALA A 94 17.44 -4.15 9.20
CA ALA A 94 18.45 -3.88 10.23
C ALA A 94 19.26 -2.60 9.96
N ASP A 95 19.39 -2.22 8.68
CA ASP A 95 20.17 -1.05 8.27
C ASP A 95 19.39 0.00 7.46
N VAL A 96 18.06 -0.03 7.53
CA VAL A 96 17.22 0.98 6.90
C VAL A 96 17.33 2.32 7.65
N SER A 97 17.35 3.44 6.91
CA SER A 97 17.41 4.78 7.50
C SER A 97 16.08 5.15 8.15
N GLN A 98 14.98 4.97 7.42
CA GLN A 98 13.61 5.18 7.90
C GLN A 98 12.65 4.17 7.26
N ALA A 99 11.58 3.80 7.95
CA ALA A 99 10.54 2.91 7.43
C ALA A 99 9.17 3.57 7.46
N ILE A 100 8.33 3.22 6.50
CA ILE A 100 6.93 3.63 6.40
C ILE A 100 6.05 2.39 6.52
N CYS A 101 4.97 2.50 7.28
CA CYS A 101 3.94 1.48 7.41
C CYS A 101 2.58 2.10 7.08
N VAL A 102 1.72 1.34 6.42
CA VAL A 102 0.41 1.86 5.96
C VAL A 102 -0.64 1.98 7.07
N SER A 103 -0.37 1.43 8.26
CA SER A 103 -1.25 1.50 9.43
C SER A 103 -0.48 1.36 10.75
N HIS A 104 -1.09 1.74 11.86
CA HIS A 104 -0.52 1.56 13.20
C HIS A 104 -0.28 0.07 13.51
N THR A 105 -1.22 -0.80 13.15
CA THR A 105 -1.06 -2.27 13.28
C THR A 105 0.13 -2.79 12.47
N SER A 106 0.34 -2.26 11.25
CA SER A 106 1.50 -2.61 10.43
C SER A 106 2.80 -2.10 11.04
N LYS A 107 2.81 -0.91 11.64
CA LYS A 107 3.96 -0.39 12.39
C LYS A 107 4.33 -1.30 13.56
N GLU A 108 3.36 -1.68 14.40
CA GLU A 108 3.58 -2.59 15.52
C GLU A 108 4.15 -3.94 15.05
N ASN A 109 3.54 -4.53 14.00
CA ASN A 109 4.01 -5.78 13.42
C ASN A 109 5.44 -5.67 12.87
N THR A 110 5.75 -4.58 12.17
CA THR A 110 7.06 -4.34 11.55
C THR A 110 8.15 -4.13 12.61
N VAL A 111 7.88 -3.31 13.63
CA VAL A 111 8.80 -3.06 14.75
C VAL A 111 9.13 -4.38 15.46
N LEU A 112 8.12 -5.20 15.75
CA LEU A 112 8.32 -6.50 16.41
C LEU A 112 9.13 -7.48 15.55
N ARG A 113 8.92 -7.50 14.23
CA ARG A 113 9.59 -8.45 13.31
C ARG A 113 11.02 -8.04 12.97
N SER A 114 11.26 -6.75 12.79
CA SER A 114 12.55 -6.21 12.36
C SER A 114 13.47 -5.83 13.51
N GLY A 115 12.92 -5.49 14.68
CA GLY A 115 13.68 -4.88 15.76
C GLY A 115 14.07 -3.42 15.48
N LEU A 116 13.48 -2.79 14.47
CA LEU A 116 13.65 -1.35 14.23
C LEU A 116 13.13 -0.54 15.41
N ALA A 117 13.85 0.53 15.74
CA ALA A 117 13.43 1.45 16.78
C ALA A 117 12.10 2.15 16.37
N PRO A 118 11.08 2.21 17.24
CA PRO A 118 9.76 2.74 16.89
C PRO A 118 9.75 4.17 16.33
N GLU A 119 10.75 4.98 16.70
CA GLU A 119 10.96 6.35 16.23
C GLU A 119 11.41 6.42 14.76
N LYS A 120 11.97 5.34 14.22
CA LYS A 120 12.35 5.24 12.79
C LYS A 120 11.21 4.81 11.88
N VAL A 121 10.06 4.46 12.45
CA VAL A 121 8.92 3.89 11.71
C VAL A 121 7.77 4.88 11.69
N PHE A 122 7.44 5.39 10.52
CA PHE A 122 6.35 6.32 10.28
C PHE A 122 5.10 5.56 9.84
N VAL A 123 3.92 6.05 10.25
CA VAL A 123 2.66 5.55 9.71
C VAL A 123 2.20 6.53 8.65
N ILE A 124 2.00 6.09 7.41
CA ILE A 124 1.46 6.90 6.31
C ILE A 124 0.47 6.03 5.54
N PRO A 125 -0.85 6.30 5.61
CA PRO A 125 -1.86 5.51 4.90
C PRO A 125 -1.76 5.71 3.39
N ASN A 126 -2.28 4.75 2.63
CA ASN A 126 -2.39 4.89 1.17
C ASN A 126 -3.38 6.01 0.80
N ALA A 127 -3.01 6.82 -0.18
CA ALA A 127 -3.90 7.86 -0.71
C ALA A 127 -4.95 7.27 -1.66
N VAL A 128 -6.07 7.98 -1.80
CA VAL A 128 -7.14 7.69 -2.75
C VAL A 128 -7.39 8.94 -3.59
N ASP A 129 -7.49 8.75 -4.91
CA ASP A 129 -7.94 9.82 -5.80
C ASP A 129 -9.46 10.01 -5.66
N THR A 130 -9.85 10.89 -4.75
CA THR A 130 -11.26 11.20 -4.49
C THR A 130 -11.94 11.89 -5.67
N ALA A 131 -11.20 12.53 -6.59
CA ALA A 131 -11.80 13.09 -7.79
C ALA A 131 -12.35 12.00 -8.72
N MET A 132 -11.67 10.85 -8.74
CA MET A 132 -12.11 9.65 -9.46
C MET A 132 -13.28 8.94 -8.75
N PHE A 133 -13.30 8.90 -7.42
CA PHE A 133 -14.32 8.18 -6.64
C PHE A 133 -15.39 9.10 -6.02
N LYS A 134 -16.17 9.75 -6.89
CA LYS A 134 -17.35 10.54 -6.47
C LYS A 134 -18.61 9.68 -6.40
N PRO A 135 -19.51 9.94 -5.43
CA PRO A 135 -20.85 9.35 -5.41
C PRO A 135 -21.61 9.59 -6.74
N ALA A 136 -22.61 8.76 -7.01
CA ALA A 136 -23.56 9.03 -8.10
C ALA A 136 -24.39 10.28 -7.77
N LEU A 137 -24.71 11.06 -8.81
CA LEU A 137 -25.59 12.23 -8.68
C LEU A 137 -27.03 11.80 -8.35
N GLU A 138 -27.46 10.66 -8.90
CA GLU A 138 -28.75 10.03 -8.64
C GLU A 138 -28.53 8.77 -7.81
N ARG A 139 -29.26 8.66 -6.70
CA ARG A 139 -29.21 7.46 -5.86
C ARG A 139 -29.94 6.32 -6.57
N PRO A 140 -29.43 5.08 -6.51
CA PRO A 140 -30.23 3.93 -6.93
C PRO A 140 -31.55 3.89 -6.14
N SER A 141 -32.57 3.27 -6.73
CA SER A 141 -33.88 3.14 -6.08
C SER A 141 -33.74 2.57 -4.67
N ARG A 142 -34.34 3.23 -3.67
CA ARG A 142 -34.33 2.76 -2.27
C ARG A 142 -35.12 1.47 -2.05
N LEU A 143 -35.90 1.02 -3.05
CA LEU A 143 -36.72 -0.18 -2.96
C LEU A 143 -35.87 -1.46 -2.97
N ASP A 144 -34.78 -1.46 -3.75
CA ASP A 144 -33.86 -2.59 -3.89
C ASP A 144 -32.49 -2.24 -3.32
N ILE A 145 -32.04 -3.01 -2.33
CA ILE A 145 -30.73 -2.80 -1.70
C ILE A 145 -29.69 -3.62 -2.44
N VAL A 146 -28.63 -2.96 -2.90
CA VAL A 146 -27.56 -3.60 -3.67
C VAL A 146 -26.29 -3.64 -2.83
N ILE A 147 -25.79 -4.83 -2.57
CA ILE A 147 -24.55 -5.05 -1.84
C ILE A 147 -23.45 -5.39 -2.86
N VAL A 148 -22.41 -4.57 -2.91
CA VAL A 148 -21.30 -4.71 -3.85
C VAL A 148 -20.10 -5.31 -3.14
N VAL A 149 -19.53 -6.35 -3.74
CA VAL A 149 -18.26 -6.96 -3.34
C VAL A 149 -17.29 -6.80 -4.50
N ILE A 150 -16.16 -6.11 -4.30
CA ILE A 150 -15.07 -6.04 -5.29
C ILE A 150 -13.77 -6.50 -4.64
N SER A 151 -13.29 -7.69 -5.00
CA SER A 151 -12.03 -8.23 -4.48
C SER A 151 -11.49 -9.39 -5.32
N ARG A 152 -10.24 -9.82 -5.07
CA ARG A 152 -9.76 -11.11 -5.59
C ARG A 152 -10.47 -12.25 -4.86
N LEU A 153 -11.00 -13.23 -5.59
CA LEU A 153 -11.76 -14.35 -5.02
C LEU A 153 -10.83 -15.46 -4.52
N VAL A 154 -10.17 -15.18 -3.40
CA VAL A 154 -9.18 -16.06 -2.74
C VAL A 154 -9.50 -16.23 -1.25
N TYR A 155 -8.97 -17.28 -0.62
CA TYR A 155 -9.20 -17.59 0.79
C TYR A 155 -8.94 -16.40 1.74
N ARG A 156 -7.79 -15.72 1.58
CA ARG A 156 -7.42 -14.56 2.42
C ARG A 156 -8.42 -13.38 2.30
N LYS A 157 -9.17 -13.32 1.21
CA LYS A 157 -10.24 -12.34 0.95
C LYS A 157 -11.62 -12.89 1.29
N GLY A 158 -11.70 -13.88 2.17
CA GLY A 158 -12.95 -14.34 2.77
C GLY A 158 -14.01 -14.80 1.77
N ALA A 159 -13.62 -15.11 0.52
CA ALA A 159 -14.57 -15.46 -0.54
C ALA A 159 -15.37 -16.73 -0.18
N ASP A 160 -14.79 -17.61 0.65
CA ASP A 160 -15.49 -18.78 1.18
C ASP A 160 -16.63 -18.41 2.15
N LEU A 161 -16.50 -17.33 2.93
CA LEU A 161 -17.55 -16.89 3.86
C LEU A 161 -18.76 -16.34 3.10
N LEU A 162 -18.54 -15.70 1.94
CA LEU A 162 -19.63 -15.18 1.10
C LEU A 162 -20.61 -16.28 0.65
N VAL A 163 -20.11 -17.50 0.45
CA VAL A 163 -20.92 -18.67 0.07
C VAL A 163 -21.98 -19.00 1.12
N GLU A 164 -21.69 -18.73 2.40
CA GLU A 164 -22.60 -19.01 3.51
C GLU A 164 -23.47 -17.80 3.85
N VAL A 165 -22.91 -16.58 3.73
CA VAL A 165 -23.59 -15.33 4.09
C VAL A 165 -24.65 -14.91 3.06
N ILE A 166 -24.35 -15.03 1.75
CA ILE A 166 -25.22 -14.50 0.69
C ILE A 166 -26.62 -15.16 0.72
N PRO A 167 -26.76 -16.50 0.76
CA PRO A 167 -28.07 -17.13 0.79
C PRO A 167 -28.92 -16.68 1.97
N GLU A 168 -28.30 -16.57 3.14
CA GLU A 168 -29.00 -16.23 4.38
C GLU A 168 -29.47 -14.77 4.37
N VAL A 169 -28.63 -13.83 3.93
CA VAL A 169 -29.04 -12.42 3.77
C VAL A 169 -30.20 -12.29 2.78
N CYS A 170 -30.11 -12.99 1.65
CA CYS A 170 -31.15 -12.99 0.62
C CYS A 170 -32.45 -13.63 1.12
N ARG A 171 -32.38 -14.60 2.04
CA ARG A 171 -33.55 -15.22 2.68
C ARG A 171 -34.24 -14.24 3.64
N LEU A 172 -33.45 -13.50 4.42
CA LEU A 172 -33.96 -12.53 5.39
C LEU A 172 -34.47 -11.24 4.73
N ASN A 173 -33.94 -10.87 3.56
CA ASN A 173 -34.26 -9.62 2.88
C ASN A 173 -34.64 -9.88 1.41
N PRO A 174 -35.94 -9.89 1.08
CA PRO A 174 -36.40 -10.16 -0.28
C PRO A 174 -35.86 -9.17 -1.32
N ASN A 175 -35.66 -7.92 -0.94
CA ASN A 175 -35.25 -6.84 -1.84
C ASN A 175 -33.72 -6.63 -1.91
N VAL A 176 -32.92 -7.56 -1.36
CA VAL A 176 -31.46 -7.46 -1.42
C VAL A 176 -30.91 -8.21 -2.64
N ARG A 177 -29.98 -7.57 -3.34
CA ARG A 177 -29.19 -8.13 -4.43
C ARG A 177 -27.69 -7.97 -4.16
N PHE A 178 -26.90 -8.86 -4.73
CA PHE A 178 -25.44 -8.84 -4.65
C PHE A 178 -24.83 -8.65 -6.03
N ILE A 179 -23.83 -7.78 -6.12
CA ILE A 179 -22.95 -7.65 -7.28
C ILE A 179 -21.54 -8.00 -6.84
N ILE A 180 -20.95 -9.02 -7.45
CA ILE A 180 -19.62 -9.52 -7.11
C ILE A 180 -18.69 -9.33 -8.29
N GLY A 181 -17.77 -8.37 -8.16
CA GLY A 181 -16.67 -8.12 -9.08
C GLY A 181 -15.38 -8.74 -8.55
N GLY A 182 -14.73 -9.55 -9.36
CA GLY A 182 -13.53 -10.27 -8.95
C GLY A 182 -13.34 -11.57 -9.71
N ASP A 183 -12.10 -12.04 -9.69
CA ASP A 183 -11.77 -13.38 -10.17
C ASP A 183 -10.80 -14.07 -9.22
N GLY A 184 -10.72 -15.39 -9.32
CA GLY A 184 -9.84 -16.23 -8.53
C GLY A 184 -10.36 -17.64 -8.32
N PRO A 185 -9.56 -18.51 -7.68
CA PRO A 185 -9.87 -19.94 -7.53
C PRO A 185 -11.19 -20.22 -6.81
N LYS A 186 -11.71 -19.29 -6.01
CA LYS A 186 -12.96 -19.44 -5.25
C LYS A 186 -14.21 -19.05 -6.03
N ARG A 187 -14.08 -18.58 -7.28
CA ARG A 187 -15.20 -18.22 -8.15
C ARG A 187 -16.18 -19.37 -8.34
N VAL A 188 -15.68 -20.57 -8.65
CA VAL A 188 -16.51 -21.77 -8.91
C VAL A 188 -17.45 -22.06 -7.75
N ARG A 189 -16.97 -21.94 -6.51
CA ARG A 189 -17.78 -22.17 -5.31
C ARG A 189 -18.92 -21.16 -5.15
N LEU A 190 -18.74 -19.92 -5.61
CA LEU A 190 -19.80 -18.91 -5.63
C LEU A 190 -20.83 -19.19 -6.73
N GLU A 191 -20.40 -19.70 -7.89
CA GLU A 191 -21.31 -20.13 -8.97
C GLU A 191 -22.17 -21.32 -8.52
N GLU A 192 -21.56 -22.35 -7.94
CA GLU A 192 -22.24 -23.51 -7.34
C GLU A 192 -23.25 -23.08 -6.27
N MET A 193 -22.86 -22.15 -5.39
CA MET A 193 -23.75 -21.60 -4.36
C MET A 193 -24.97 -20.92 -4.95
N ARG A 194 -24.76 -20.10 -5.99
CA ARG A 194 -25.83 -19.37 -6.68
C ARG A 194 -26.82 -20.32 -7.33
N GLU A 195 -26.35 -21.40 -7.94
CA GLU A 195 -27.20 -22.43 -8.54
C GLU A 195 -27.96 -23.23 -7.50
N LYS A 196 -27.28 -23.70 -6.45
CA LYS A 196 -27.87 -24.49 -5.37
C LYS A 196 -29.04 -23.79 -4.66
N HIS A 197 -28.98 -22.46 -4.52
CA HIS A 197 -30.00 -21.67 -3.85
C HIS A 197 -30.93 -20.92 -4.81
N SER A 198 -30.83 -21.16 -6.12
CA SER A 198 -31.61 -20.47 -7.15
C SER A 198 -31.56 -18.94 -7.04
N LEU A 199 -30.35 -18.38 -6.89
CA LEU A 199 -30.12 -16.94 -6.68
C LEU A 199 -29.64 -16.21 -7.94
N GLN A 200 -29.92 -16.74 -9.13
CA GLN A 200 -29.46 -16.17 -10.41
C GLN A 200 -29.98 -14.74 -10.62
N ASP A 201 -31.21 -14.45 -10.20
CA ASP A 201 -31.82 -13.12 -10.31
C ASP A 201 -31.34 -12.12 -9.24
N ARG A 202 -30.62 -12.62 -8.23
CA ARG A 202 -30.19 -11.82 -7.07
C ARG A 202 -28.69 -11.67 -6.93
N VAL A 203 -27.88 -12.53 -7.55
CA VAL A 203 -26.42 -12.54 -7.40
C VAL A 203 -25.75 -12.45 -8.77
N ASP A 204 -25.27 -11.24 -9.09
CA ASP A 204 -24.58 -10.92 -10.33
C ASP A 204 -23.07 -11.11 -10.17
N LEU A 205 -22.51 -12.09 -10.89
CA LEU A 205 -21.07 -12.40 -10.89
C LEU A 205 -20.40 -11.75 -12.12
N LEU A 206 -19.83 -10.57 -11.95
CA LEU A 206 -19.25 -9.77 -13.05
C LEU A 206 -17.90 -10.32 -13.57
N GLY A 207 -17.18 -11.10 -12.76
CA GLY A 207 -15.81 -11.49 -13.06
C GLY A 207 -14.81 -10.36 -12.87
N ALA A 208 -13.65 -10.46 -13.52
CA ALA A 208 -12.59 -9.46 -13.38
C ALA A 208 -13.05 -8.08 -13.89
N VAL A 209 -13.20 -7.13 -12.98
CA VAL A 209 -13.61 -5.75 -13.30
C VAL A 209 -12.37 -4.90 -13.60
N PRO A 210 -12.25 -4.30 -14.80
CA PRO A 210 -11.15 -3.37 -15.10
C PRO A 210 -11.14 -2.18 -14.14
N HIS A 211 -9.96 -1.67 -13.80
CA HIS A 211 -9.83 -0.57 -12.83
C HIS A 211 -10.68 0.66 -13.19
N THR A 212 -10.80 0.98 -14.48
CA THR A 212 -11.62 2.07 -15.01
C THR A 212 -13.12 1.93 -14.74
N GLN A 213 -13.61 0.69 -14.55
CA GLN A 213 -15.02 0.36 -14.29
C GLN A 213 -15.32 0.12 -12.81
N VAL A 214 -14.29 0.05 -11.94
CA VAL A 214 -14.49 -0.21 -10.50
C VAL A 214 -15.42 0.84 -9.89
N ARG A 215 -15.22 2.11 -10.24
CA ARG A 215 -16.07 3.20 -9.76
C ARG A 215 -17.55 3.00 -10.16
N SER A 216 -17.84 2.67 -11.42
CA SER A 216 -19.23 2.49 -11.89
C SER A 216 -19.94 1.34 -11.16
N VAL A 217 -19.21 0.27 -10.83
CA VAL A 217 -19.77 -0.83 -10.05
C VAL A 217 -19.99 -0.43 -8.60
N LEU A 218 -19.04 0.27 -7.97
CA LEU A 218 -19.20 0.74 -6.59
C LEU A 218 -20.40 1.68 -6.41
N ILE A 219 -20.63 2.61 -7.35
CA ILE A 219 -21.75 3.56 -7.25
C ILE A 219 -23.12 2.95 -7.56
N SER A 220 -23.16 1.76 -8.20
CA SER A 220 -24.41 1.00 -8.33
C SER A 220 -24.83 0.32 -7.01
N GLY A 221 -23.91 0.22 -6.06
CA GLY A 221 -24.13 -0.35 -4.75
C GLY A 221 -24.61 0.65 -3.71
N HIS A 222 -25.34 0.14 -2.74
CA HIS A 222 -25.69 0.84 -1.52
C HIS A 222 -24.75 0.51 -0.35
N ILE A 223 -24.28 -0.75 -0.30
CA ILE A 223 -23.36 -1.24 0.73
C ILE A 223 -22.15 -1.86 0.05
N PHE A 224 -20.95 -1.48 0.47
CA PHE A 224 -19.72 -2.18 0.07
C PHE A 224 -19.36 -3.23 1.12
N LEU A 225 -19.32 -4.50 0.72
CA LEU A 225 -18.96 -5.63 1.58
C LEU A 225 -17.54 -6.11 1.23
N ASN A 226 -16.65 -6.08 2.23
CA ASN A 226 -15.30 -6.62 2.12
C ASN A 226 -15.10 -7.72 3.17
N SER A 227 -15.12 -8.97 2.73
CA SER A 227 -14.84 -10.13 3.57
C SER A 227 -13.32 -10.33 3.67
N LEU A 228 -12.66 -9.97 4.78
CA LEU A 228 -11.26 -10.36 5.00
C LEU A 228 -11.23 -11.54 5.97
N SER A 229 -10.51 -12.61 5.61
CA SER A 229 -10.49 -13.86 6.39
C SER A 229 -9.68 -13.75 7.70
N SER A 230 -8.79 -12.77 7.81
CA SER A 230 -7.93 -12.59 8.98
C SER A 230 -8.30 -11.30 9.72
N LYS A 231 -9.35 -11.39 10.53
CA LYS A 231 -9.90 -10.33 11.39
C LYS A 231 -10.39 -9.10 10.61
N VAL A 232 -11.62 -8.70 10.90
CA VAL A 232 -12.28 -7.50 10.38
C VAL A 232 -12.79 -7.65 8.95
N ALA A 233 -14.05 -8.08 8.79
CA ALA A 233 -14.80 -7.70 7.60
C ALA A 233 -14.95 -6.17 7.61
N GLN A 234 -14.28 -5.47 6.70
CA GLN A 234 -14.27 -4.00 6.67
C GLN A 234 -15.35 -3.50 5.69
N PHE A 235 -16.52 -3.16 6.21
CA PHE A 235 -17.44 -2.35 5.43
C PHE A 235 -16.82 -0.95 5.29
N PHE A 236 -16.50 -0.51 4.08
CA PHE A 236 -16.19 0.92 3.89
C PHE A 236 -17.51 1.65 4.16
N ILE A 237 -17.53 2.60 5.08
CA ILE A 237 -17.19 4.00 4.84
C ILE A 237 -16.52 4.55 6.16
N SER A 238 -15.46 5.37 6.16
CA SER A 238 -14.62 5.61 7.38
C SER A 238 -15.17 6.62 8.40
N THR A 239 -14.83 6.42 9.70
CA THR A 239 -15.28 7.03 10.98
C THR A 239 -16.47 6.31 11.63
N ASP A 240 -16.55 6.27 12.97
CA ASP A 240 -17.38 5.33 13.78
C ASP A 240 -18.86 5.18 13.35
N ASP A 241 -19.38 6.14 12.58
CA ASP A 241 -20.76 6.18 12.09
C ASP A 241 -20.94 5.55 10.69
N MET A 242 -19.87 5.04 10.08
CA MET A 242 -19.84 4.70 8.65
C MET A 242 -19.29 3.28 8.36
N ILE A 243 -18.59 2.65 9.32
CA ILE A 243 -18.10 1.27 9.24
C ILE A 243 -18.92 0.41 10.21
N VAL A 244 -19.47 -0.69 9.70
CA VAL A 244 -19.88 -1.80 10.56
C VAL A 244 -18.74 -2.83 10.53
N LEU A 245 -18.33 -3.36 11.68
CA LEU A 245 -17.32 -4.41 11.74
C LEU A 245 -17.99 -5.73 12.11
N ALA A 246 -17.55 -6.81 11.45
CA ALA A 246 -17.95 -8.16 11.79
C ALA A 246 -16.71 -9.03 12.03
N GLU A 247 -16.83 -9.94 12.98
CA GLU A 247 -15.97 -11.10 13.11
C GLU A 247 -16.10 -11.98 11.85
N PRO A 248 -15.05 -12.74 11.47
CA PRO A 248 -15.05 -13.60 10.29
C PRO A 248 -15.86 -14.89 10.53
N ASP A 249 -17.07 -14.73 11.03
CA ASP A 249 -18.07 -15.77 11.29
C ASP A 249 -19.33 -15.48 10.45
N PRO A 250 -19.88 -16.46 9.73
CA PRO A 250 -21.06 -16.24 8.88
C PRO A 250 -22.25 -15.63 9.63
N GLY A 251 -22.50 -16.04 10.88
CA GLY A 251 -23.61 -15.54 11.69
C GLY A 251 -23.43 -14.06 12.03
N ASP A 252 -22.25 -13.68 12.50
CA ASP A 252 -21.93 -12.28 12.84
C ASP A 252 -21.90 -11.38 11.59
N MET A 253 -21.42 -11.90 10.45
CA MET A 253 -21.47 -11.19 9.17
C MET A 253 -22.91 -10.91 8.73
N VAL A 254 -23.83 -11.89 8.85
CA VAL A 254 -25.25 -11.69 8.52
C VAL A 254 -25.85 -10.61 9.42
N GLN A 255 -25.62 -10.67 10.73
CA GLN A 255 -26.11 -9.67 11.69
C GLN A 255 -25.58 -8.26 11.38
N SER A 256 -24.29 -8.16 11.06
CA SER A 256 -23.65 -6.90 10.70
C SER A 256 -24.21 -6.32 9.39
N ILE A 257 -24.52 -7.17 8.40
CA ILE A 257 -25.21 -6.73 7.17
C ILE A 257 -26.61 -6.21 7.49
N GLN A 258 -27.37 -6.86 8.37
CA GLN A 258 -28.70 -6.36 8.78
C GLN A 258 -28.59 -4.99 9.47
N LYS A 259 -27.58 -4.81 10.32
CA LYS A 259 -27.30 -3.53 10.98
C LYS A 259 -26.99 -2.44 9.95
N ALA A 260 -26.14 -2.75 8.96
CA ALA A 260 -25.80 -1.83 7.87
C ALA A 260 -27.03 -1.45 7.01
N ILE A 261 -27.89 -2.42 6.69
CA ILE A 261 -29.17 -2.18 5.99
C ILE A 261 -30.06 -1.20 6.76
N THR A 262 -30.13 -1.34 8.08
CA THR A 262 -30.95 -0.48 8.94
C THR A 262 -30.40 0.95 9.04
N MET A 263 -29.08 1.13 8.95
CA MET A 263 -28.42 2.45 9.01
C MET A 263 -28.55 3.23 7.70
N LEU A 264 -28.76 2.54 6.58
CA LEU A 264 -28.73 3.08 5.22
C LEU A 264 -29.60 4.33 4.99
N PRO A 265 -30.85 4.43 5.52
CA PRO A 265 -31.68 5.61 5.33
C PRO A 265 -31.09 6.91 5.91
N ASN A 266 -30.24 6.79 6.93
CA ASN A 266 -29.66 7.91 7.66
C ASN A 266 -28.32 8.38 7.08
N ILE A 267 -27.79 7.69 6.07
CA ILE A 267 -26.48 7.98 5.49
C ILE A 267 -26.63 8.84 4.23
N ASP A 268 -25.87 9.93 4.17
CA ASP A 268 -25.69 10.73 2.97
C ASP A 268 -24.31 10.48 2.32
N PRO A 269 -24.26 9.80 1.16
CA PRO A 269 -23.01 9.53 0.46
C PRO A 269 -22.19 10.78 0.15
N GLN A 270 -22.82 11.95 -0.07
CA GLN A 270 -22.08 13.17 -0.39
C GLN A 270 -21.35 13.74 0.82
N VAL A 271 -22.01 13.75 1.99
CA VAL A 271 -21.39 14.11 3.27
C VAL A 271 -20.22 13.16 3.56
N MET A 272 -20.44 11.86 3.35
CA MET A 272 -19.42 10.83 3.53
C MET A 272 -18.21 11.02 2.62
N HIS A 273 -18.45 11.33 1.35
CA HIS A 273 -17.40 11.63 0.39
C HIS A 273 -16.57 12.86 0.79
N ASN A 274 -17.23 13.95 1.22
CA ASN A 274 -16.55 15.18 1.62
C ASN A 274 -15.61 14.94 2.82
N ARG A 275 -16.03 14.12 3.79
CA ARG A 275 -15.19 13.72 4.92
C ARG A 275 -14.00 12.86 4.50
N MET A 276 -14.24 11.86 3.63
CA MET A 276 -13.18 10.96 3.15
C MET A 276 -12.11 11.67 2.32
N ARG A 277 -12.50 12.70 1.57
CA ARG A 277 -11.59 13.51 0.74
C ARG A 277 -10.47 14.16 1.55
N GLU A 278 -10.72 14.50 2.81
CA GLU A 278 -9.73 15.16 3.67
C GLU A 278 -8.74 14.16 4.31
N LEU A 279 -9.13 12.89 4.47
CA LEU A 279 -8.34 11.88 5.20
C LEU A 279 -7.28 11.17 4.36
N TYR A 280 -7.54 10.96 3.05
CA TYR A 280 -6.70 10.11 2.18
C TYR A 280 -6.17 10.87 0.95
N SER A 281 -5.77 12.13 1.14
CA SER A 281 -5.28 12.98 0.06
C SER A 281 -3.86 12.63 -0.36
N TRP A 282 -3.63 12.57 -1.68
CA TRP A 282 -2.28 12.44 -2.26
C TRP A 282 -1.34 13.57 -1.80
N HIS A 283 -1.86 14.77 -1.58
CA HIS A 283 -1.05 15.90 -1.12
C HIS A 283 -0.51 15.68 0.30
N ASP A 284 -1.36 15.19 1.22
CA ASP A 284 -0.92 14.87 2.60
C ASP A 284 0.09 13.73 2.61
N VAL A 285 -0.20 12.65 1.86
CA VAL A 285 0.69 11.48 1.77
C VAL A 285 2.05 11.87 1.17
N ALA A 286 2.07 12.69 0.12
CA ALA A 286 3.32 13.19 -0.46
C ALA A 286 4.12 14.03 0.55
N LYS A 287 3.48 15.02 1.18
CA LYS A 287 4.12 15.88 2.19
C LYS A 287 4.68 15.07 3.37
N ARG A 288 3.95 14.08 3.85
CA ARG A 288 4.44 13.20 4.94
C ARG A 288 5.58 12.31 4.49
N THR A 289 5.58 11.86 3.24
CA THR A 289 6.68 11.08 2.66
C THR A 289 7.94 11.94 2.51
N GLU A 290 7.81 13.20 2.10
CA GLU A 290 8.93 14.16 2.07
C GLU A 290 9.56 14.36 3.45
N ILE A 291 8.76 14.46 4.52
CA ILE A 291 9.27 14.52 5.89
C ILE A 291 10.11 13.29 6.22
N VAL A 292 9.68 12.09 5.80
CA VAL A 292 10.46 10.86 6.00
C VAL A 292 11.78 10.90 5.24
N TYR A 293 11.77 11.42 4.01
CA TYR A 293 12.98 11.61 3.22
C TYR A 293 13.94 12.61 3.85
N ASP A 294 13.45 13.74 4.36
CA ASP A 294 14.26 14.71 5.09
C ASP A 294 14.88 14.09 6.35
N CYS A 295 14.10 13.28 7.09
CA CYS A 295 14.59 12.53 8.24
C CYS A 295 15.64 11.48 7.84
N ALA A 296 15.50 10.84 6.68
CA ALA A 296 16.48 9.88 6.16
C ALA A 296 17.78 10.57 5.74
N LEU A 297 17.70 11.72 5.08
CA LEU A 297 18.86 12.53 4.66
C LEU A 297 19.65 13.09 5.84
N LYS A 298 18.98 13.43 6.94
CA LYS A 298 19.61 13.89 8.19
C LYS A 298 20.31 12.78 8.98
N CYS A 299 20.08 11.51 8.65
CA CYS A 299 20.79 10.42 9.30
C CYS A 299 22.28 10.49 8.92
N PRO A 300 23.22 10.23 9.86
CA PRO A 300 24.64 10.25 9.55
C PRO A 300 24.97 9.22 8.47
N ASP A 301 26.00 9.50 7.66
CA ASP A 301 26.58 8.49 6.78
C ASP A 301 27.14 7.36 7.64
N GLN A 302 26.83 6.13 7.25
CA GLN A 302 27.14 4.98 8.07
C GLN A 302 28.31 4.24 7.47
N ASN A 303 29.29 3.98 8.31
CA ASN A 303 30.44 3.17 7.97
C ASN A 303 30.04 1.69 7.97
N LEU A 304 30.64 0.89 7.09
CA LEU A 304 30.39 -0.55 6.99
C LEU A 304 30.44 -1.25 8.36
N LEU A 305 31.38 -0.85 9.24
CA LEU A 305 31.53 -1.42 10.58
C LEU A 305 30.29 -1.22 11.47
N GLU A 306 29.63 -0.07 11.37
CA GLU A 306 28.40 0.21 12.12
C GLU A 306 27.24 -0.63 11.61
N SER A 307 27.10 -0.76 10.29
CA SER A 307 26.12 -1.63 9.66
C SER A 307 26.36 -3.09 10.08
N LEU A 308 27.61 -3.58 10.02
CA LEU A 308 27.97 -4.94 10.46
C LEU A 308 27.62 -5.20 11.93
N SER A 309 27.83 -4.23 12.83
CA SER A 309 27.44 -4.36 14.24
C SER A 309 25.93 -4.59 14.42
N ARG A 310 25.09 -3.91 13.63
CA ARG A 310 23.63 -4.13 13.64
C ARG A 310 23.23 -5.47 13.05
N TYR A 311 23.93 -5.95 12.03
CA TYR A 311 23.69 -7.31 11.52
C TYR A 311 24.04 -8.38 12.56
N LEU A 312 25.12 -8.21 13.33
CA LEU A 312 25.49 -9.14 14.40
C LEU A 312 24.41 -9.24 15.50
N SER A 313 23.72 -8.14 15.81
CA SER A 313 22.61 -8.15 16.79
C SER A 313 21.35 -8.87 16.29
N CYS A 314 21.29 -9.23 15.00
CA CYS A 314 20.14 -9.93 14.44
C CYS A 314 20.06 -11.42 14.85
N GLY A 315 21.10 -11.99 15.45
CA GLY A 315 21.12 -13.33 16.04
C GLY A 315 22.49 -14.02 15.91
N ALA A 316 22.78 -15.00 16.78
CA ALA A 316 24.12 -15.58 16.94
C ALA A 316 24.72 -16.21 15.66
N TRP A 317 23.89 -16.90 14.86
CA TRP A 317 24.30 -17.51 13.59
C TRP A 317 23.86 -16.69 12.38
N ALA A 318 22.60 -16.24 12.37
CA ALA A 318 22.05 -15.45 11.26
C ALA A 318 22.82 -14.13 11.06
N GLY A 319 23.19 -13.44 12.14
CA GLY A 319 23.95 -12.19 12.07
C GLY A 319 25.34 -12.35 11.46
N LYS A 320 26.02 -13.48 11.72
CA LYS A 320 27.31 -13.79 11.09
C LYS A 320 27.17 -14.01 9.59
N ILE A 321 26.11 -14.72 9.16
CA ILE A 321 25.80 -14.91 7.75
C ILE A 321 25.51 -13.57 7.08
N PHE A 322 24.70 -12.72 7.71
CA PHE A 322 24.38 -11.38 7.23
C PHE A 322 25.64 -10.51 7.04
N CYS A 323 26.56 -10.56 8.01
CA CYS A 323 27.84 -9.87 7.89
C CYS A 323 28.67 -10.39 6.72
N LEU A 324 28.76 -11.71 6.53
CA LEU A 324 29.48 -12.30 5.38
C LEU A 324 28.86 -11.85 4.05
N VAL A 325 27.53 -11.82 3.96
CA VAL A 325 26.81 -11.36 2.77
C VAL A 325 27.17 -9.91 2.46
N MET A 326 27.18 -9.04 3.48
CA MET A 326 27.51 -7.62 3.33
C MET A 326 28.99 -7.39 3.00
N ILE A 327 29.91 -8.12 3.63
CA ILE A 327 31.35 -8.02 3.33
C ILE A 327 31.61 -8.42 1.88
N PHE A 328 31.01 -9.53 1.41
CA PHE A 328 31.18 -9.95 0.02
C PHE A 328 30.59 -8.92 -0.96
N ASN A 329 29.41 -8.37 -0.65
CA ASN A 329 28.80 -7.31 -1.46
C ASN A 329 29.68 -6.05 -1.53
N PHE A 330 30.32 -5.66 -0.41
CA PHE A 330 31.28 -4.55 -0.34
C PHE A 330 32.53 -4.82 -1.18
N LEU A 331 33.10 -6.02 -1.09
CA LEU A 331 34.25 -6.41 -1.91
C LEU A 331 33.91 -6.39 -3.41
N LEU A 332 32.71 -6.88 -3.77
CA LEU A 332 32.26 -6.86 -5.17
C LEU A 332 32.02 -5.44 -5.67
N TRP A 333 31.48 -4.55 -4.84
CA TRP A 333 31.34 -3.14 -5.18
C TRP A 333 32.71 -2.49 -5.43
N HIS A 334 33.70 -2.71 -4.56
CA HIS A 334 35.06 -2.22 -4.78
C HIS A 334 35.71 -2.79 -6.03
N LEU A 335 35.47 -4.06 -6.35
CA LEU A 335 35.94 -4.65 -7.60
C LEU A 335 35.33 -3.98 -8.82
N LEU A 336 34.03 -3.65 -8.77
CA LEU A 336 33.35 -2.90 -9.83
C LEU A 336 33.88 -1.47 -9.93
N GLU A 337 34.21 -0.83 -8.82
CA GLU A 337 34.83 0.50 -8.80
C GLU A 337 36.21 0.50 -9.44
N LEU A 338 36.99 -0.57 -9.25
CA LEU A 338 38.29 -0.75 -9.90
C LEU A 338 38.17 -1.03 -11.40
N TRP A 339 37.11 -1.72 -11.83
CA TRP A 339 36.90 -2.09 -13.23
C TRP A 339 36.24 -0.97 -14.05
N GLN A 340 35.23 -0.31 -13.47
CA GLN A 340 34.53 0.82 -14.07
C GLN A 340 34.36 1.90 -12.99
N PRO A 341 35.33 2.82 -12.85
CA PRO A 341 35.25 3.96 -11.95
C PRO A 341 33.93 4.72 -12.09
N ALA A 342 33.41 5.25 -10.98
CA ALA A 342 32.16 6.00 -10.97
C ALA A 342 32.18 7.21 -11.92
N ASP A 343 33.34 7.85 -12.07
CA ASP A 343 33.55 8.99 -12.96
C ASP A 343 33.38 8.64 -14.46
N ASP A 344 33.53 7.36 -14.83
CA ASP A 344 33.34 6.88 -16.20
C ASP A 344 31.85 6.61 -16.53
N ILE A 345 30.97 6.65 -15.53
CA ILE A 345 29.54 6.46 -15.73
C ILE A 345 28.93 7.79 -16.17
N GLU A 346 28.52 7.85 -17.43
CA GLU A 346 27.82 9.01 -17.97
C GLU A 346 26.59 9.35 -17.12
N GLU A 347 26.55 10.60 -16.65
CA GLU A 347 25.42 11.19 -15.94
C GLU A 347 24.23 11.36 -16.90
N ALA A 348 23.05 10.90 -16.48
CA ALA A 348 21.85 11.09 -17.26
C ALA A 348 21.43 12.57 -17.24
N PRO A 349 21.00 13.13 -18.38
CA PRO A 349 20.42 14.46 -18.38
C PRO A 349 19.14 14.48 -17.53
N ASP A 350 19.01 15.54 -16.73
CA ASP A 350 17.77 15.80 -16.01
C ASP A 350 16.65 16.15 -16.99
N VAL A 351 15.45 15.66 -16.69
CA VAL A 351 14.26 16.07 -17.42
C VAL A 351 13.95 17.49 -16.96
N ASN A 352 14.28 18.49 -17.78
CA ASN A 352 13.86 19.87 -17.55
C ASN A 352 12.33 19.95 -17.65
N ILE A 353 11.62 19.89 -16.51
CA ILE A 353 10.15 20.05 -16.42
C ILE A 353 9.75 21.54 -16.59
N SER A 354 10.51 22.33 -17.33
CA SER A 354 10.26 23.76 -17.56
C SER A 354 9.47 24.05 -18.85
N LEU A 355 8.88 23.05 -19.50
CA LEU A 355 8.04 23.19 -20.69
C LEU A 355 6.79 22.31 -20.60
N ASN A 356 5.78 22.75 -19.84
CA ASN A 356 4.32 22.47 -20.01
C ASN A 356 3.46 22.75 -18.75
N CYS A 357 3.89 23.60 -17.82
CA CYS A 357 3.00 24.07 -16.74
C CYS A 357 1.85 24.96 -17.22
N ALA A 358 1.80 25.38 -18.49
CA ALA A 358 0.67 26.12 -19.07
C ALA A 358 -0.61 25.27 -19.22
N GLY A 359 -0.54 23.93 -19.05
CA GLY A 359 -1.71 23.03 -19.11
C GLY A 359 -2.16 22.43 -17.78
N LEU A 360 -1.43 22.69 -16.67
CA LEU A 360 -1.63 22.04 -15.37
C LEU A 360 -2.06 23.00 -14.24
N GLU A 361 -2.29 24.28 -14.54
CA GLU A 361 -2.75 25.30 -13.58
C GLU A 361 -4.14 25.02 -12.96
N GLY A 362 -4.85 23.97 -13.41
CA GLY A 362 -6.09 23.51 -12.80
C GLY A 362 -5.94 22.63 -11.55
N CYS A 363 -4.78 21.99 -11.33
CA CYS A 363 -4.64 20.95 -10.29
C CYS A 363 -3.91 21.37 -9.01
N CYS A 364 -3.17 22.49 -9.03
CA CYS A 364 -2.42 22.97 -7.87
C CYS A 364 -2.65 24.46 -7.65
N ARG A 365 -3.85 24.85 -7.20
CA ARG A 365 -4.02 26.18 -6.59
C ARG A 365 -3.35 26.18 -5.22
N LYS A 366 -2.24 26.90 -5.09
CA LYS A 366 -1.75 27.38 -3.79
C LYS A 366 -2.88 28.16 -3.11
N PRO A 367 -3.16 27.96 -1.80
CA PRO A 367 -4.07 28.85 -1.10
C PRO A 367 -3.44 30.25 -1.06
N ASN A 368 -4.17 31.24 -1.58
CA ASN A 368 -3.79 32.65 -1.48
C ASN A 368 -3.74 33.04 0.01
N ASN A 369 -2.59 33.53 0.45
CA ASN A 369 -2.46 34.31 1.67
C ASN A 369 -3.23 35.62 1.50
N ALA A 370 -4.48 35.64 1.95
CA ALA A 370 -5.30 36.84 2.05
C ALA A 370 -6.07 36.87 3.37
N GLU A 371 -5.40 36.57 4.48
CA GLU A 371 -5.89 36.83 5.84
C GLU A 371 -4.69 37.20 6.72
N ASN A 372 -4.11 38.37 6.46
CA ASN A 372 -3.24 39.06 7.42
C ASN A 372 -3.09 40.54 7.01
N GLN A 373 -4.21 41.25 6.97
CA GLN A 373 -4.24 42.72 6.91
C GLN A 373 -5.65 43.22 7.29
N LYS A 374 -6.05 42.98 8.55
CA LYS A 374 -7.10 43.73 9.25
C LYS A 374 -7.10 43.28 10.72
N ASN A 375 -6.28 43.95 11.52
CA ASN A 375 -6.47 44.17 12.96
C ASN A 375 -5.25 44.93 13.50
N SER A 376 -5.16 46.20 13.12
CA SER A 376 -4.28 47.19 13.76
C SER A 376 -4.89 48.58 13.62
N SER A 377 -6.09 48.74 14.18
CA SER A 377 -6.69 50.04 14.48
C SER A 377 -7.85 49.76 15.43
N ASP A 378 -7.71 50.23 16.67
CA ASP A 378 -8.78 50.56 17.64
C ASP A 378 -8.43 50.11 19.06
N THR A 379 -7.39 50.73 19.61
CA THR A 379 -7.27 50.97 21.06
C THR A 379 -6.71 52.38 21.27
N ASN A 380 -7.61 53.38 21.30
CA ASN A 380 -7.43 54.65 22.03
C ASN A 380 -8.74 55.46 22.02
N SER A 381 -9.04 56.10 23.16
CA SER A 381 -10.25 56.89 23.52
C SER A 381 -11.52 56.06 23.68
N THR A 382 -12.25 56.04 24.80
CA THR A 382 -12.42 57.00 25.91
C THR A 382 -12.87 56.21 27.13
#